data_AF-A0A1L3MLU2-F1
#
_entry.id   AF-A0A1L3MLU2-F1
#
_cell.length_a   1.000
_cell.length_b   1.000
_cell.length_c   1.000
_cell.angle_alpha   90.00
_cell.angle_beta   90.00
_cell.angle_gamma   90.00
#
_symmetry.space_group_name_H-M   'P 1'
#
loop_
_entity.id
_entity.type
_entity.pdbx_description
1 polymer ?
#
loop_
_entity_poly.entity_id
_entity_poly.type
_entity_poly.pdbx_seq_one_letter_code
_entity_poly.pdbx_strand_id
1 'polypeptide(L)'
;MDVFFAYLLFSSATPLFLWKENKKLAILQIPFIALMWVMFTLYITTTFGTLEYILFGIIFAVNVIAALATGYYVFISHFFKKVYAYIHY
;
A
#
# COMPACT_ATOMS: atom_id res chain seq x y z
N MET A 1 15.72 7.41 -11.06
CA MET A 1 14.52 8.26 -11.03
C MET A 1 13.25 7.43 -11.29
N ASP A 2 13.17 6.71 -12.41
CA ASP A 2 11.91 6.12 -12.90
C ASP A 2 11.30 5.03 -12.01
N VAL A 3 12.12 4.11 -11.50
CA VAL A 3 11.64 2.99 -10.67
C VAL A 3 11.11 3.49 -9.31
N PHE A 4 11.72 4.55 -8.76
CA PHE A 4 11.33 5.13 -7.48
C PHE A 4 9.95 5.80 -7.56
N PHE A 5 9.74 6.56 -8.63
CA PHE A 5 8.45 7.18 -8.91
C PHE A 5 7.37 6.13 -9.24
N ALA A 6 7.73 5.08 -9.97
CA ALA A 6 6.80 3.97 -10.22
C ALA A 6 6.33 3.33 -8.91
N TYR A 7 7.24 3.05 -7.97
CA TYR A 7 6.89 2.51 -6.64
C TYR A 7 5.96 3.43 -5.85
N LEU A 8 6.21 4.73 -5.87
CA LEU A 8 5.35 5.74 -5.26
C LEU A 8 3.92 5.72 -5.84
N LEU A 9 3.80 5.62 -7.17
CA LEU A 9 2.50 5.55 -7.85
C LEU A 9 1.75 4.26 -7.50
N PHE A 10 2.43 3.11 -7.53
CA PHE A 10 1.83 1.84 -7.11
C PHE A 10 1.36 1.89 -5.66
N SER A 11 2.18 2.41 -4.75
CA SER A 11 1.82 2.57 -3.34
C SER A 11 0.64 3.52 -3.13
N SER A 12 0.50 4.54 -3.98
CA SER A 12 -0.63 5.49 -3.93
C SER A 12 -1.95 4.85 -4.40
N ALA A 13 -1.88 3.83 -5.26
CA ALA A 13 -3.06 3.08 -5.69
C ALA A 13 -3.58 2.12 -4.61
N THR A 14 -2.74 1.66 -3.68
CA THR A 14 -3.12 0.71 -2.62
C THR A 14 -4.34 1.16 -1.80
N PRO A 15 -4.38 2.35 -1.16
CA PRO A 15 -5.52 2.76 -0.34
C PRO A 15 -6.81 2.93 -1.15
N LEU A 16 -6.73 3.23 -2.45
CA LEU A 16 -7.90 3.29 -3.34
C LEU A 16 -8.60 1.93 -3.43
N PHE A 17 -7.83 0.84 -3.57
CA PHE A 17 -8.40 -0.51 -3.56
C PHE A 17 -8.94 -0.90 -2.17
N LEU A 18 -8.25 -0.48 -1.11
CA LEU A 18 -8.66 -0.75 0.26
C LEU A 18 -9.91 0.02 0.68
N TRP A 19 -10.18 1.17 0.07
CA TRP A 19 -11.23 2.09 0.51
C TRP A 19 -12.62 1.45 0.48
N LYS A 20 -12.87 0.60 -0.52
CA LYS A 20 -14.15 -0.09 -0.69
C LYS A 20 -14.34 -1.19 0.35
N GLU A 21 -13.27 -1.92 0.65
CA GLU A 21 -13.32 -3.17 1.40
C GLU A 21 -13.03 -2.99 2.90
N ASN A 22 -12.08 -2.13 3.25
CA ASN A 22 -11.75 -1.82 4.63
C ASN A 22 -11.18 -0.39 4.77
N LYS A 23 -12.08 0.58 4.98
CA LYS A 23 -11.71 1.99 5.19
C LYS A 23 -10.69 2.21 6.31
N LYS A 24 -10.73 1.42 7.39
CA LYS A 24 -9.78 1.59 8.51
C LYS A 24 -8.35 1.31 8.06
N LEU A 25 -8.14 0.22 7.30
CA LEU A 25 -6.83 -0.12 6.75
C LEU A 25 -6.40 0.86 5.67
N ALA A 26 -7.34 1.35 4.84
CA ALA A 26 -7.05 2.37 3.84
C ALA A 26 -6.51 3.67 4.49
N ILE A 27 -7.16 4.15 5.56
CA ILE A 27 -6.75 5.35 6.29
C ILE A 27 -5.39 5.14 6.97
N LEU A 28 -5.12 3.94 7.51
CA LEU A 28 -3.83 3.63 8.14
C LEU A 28 -2.66 3.71 7.16
N GLN A 29 -2.89 3.47 5.86
CA GLN A 29 -1.83 3.54 4.84
C GLN A 29 -1.50 4.96 4.37
N ILE A 30 -2.44 5.90 4.50
CA ILE A 30 -2.26 7.31 4.08
C ILE A 30 -0.98 7.94 4.66
N PRO A 31 -0.67 7.86 5.98
CA PRO A 31 0.55 8.46 6.51
C PRO A 31 1.84 7.87 5.91
N PHE A 32 1.88 6.57 5.59
CA PHE A 32 3.04 5.96 4.94
C PHE A 32 3.24 6.48 3.53
N ILE A 33 2.15 6.60 2.77
CA ILE A 33 2.19 7.12 1.40
C ILE A 33 2.58 8.60 1.41
N ALA A 34 2.03 9.39 2.34
CA ALA A 34 2.43 10.78 2.54
C ALA A 34 3.93 10.90 2.84
N LEU A 35 4.47 10.04 3.72
CA LEU A 35 5.91 9.98 3.98
C LEU A 35 6.72 9.63 2.72
N MET A 36 6.24 8.71 1.89
CA MET A 36 6.91 8.40 0.62
C MET A 36 6.91 9.59 -0.34
N TRP A 37 5.82 10.38 -0.39
CA TRP A 37 5.76 11.61 -1.20
C TRP A 37 6.72 12.68 -0.69
N VAL A 38 6.83 12.85 0.63
CA VAL A 38 7.83 13.75 1.25
C VAL A 38 9.24 13.30 0.88
N MET A 39 9.55 12.02 1.04
CA MET A 39 10.85 11.45 0.66
C MET A 39 11.13 11.61 -0.84
N PHE A 40 10.13 11.44 -1.70
CA PHE A 40 10.28 11.67 -3.14
C PHE A 40 10.56 13.15 -3.45
N THR A 41 9.93 14.08 -2.75
CA THR A 41 10.18 15.51 -2.90
C THR A 41 11.61 15.86 -2.48
N LEU A 42 12.10 15.27 -1.39
CA LEU A 42 13.49 15.40 -0.97
C LEU A 42 14.42 14.79 -2.04
N TYR A 43 14.10 13.63 -2.58
CA TYR A 43 14.89 12.96 -3.61
C TYR A 43 15.11 13.79 -4.88
N ILE A 44 14.11 14.58 -5.30
CA ILE A 44 14.25 15.45 -6.48
C ILE A 44 14.89 16.81 -6.18
N THR A 45 14.95 17.21 -4.90
CA THR A 45 15.50 18.52 -4.48
C THR A 45 16.88 18.43 -3.84
N THR A 46 17.27 17.25 -3.35
CA THR A 46 18.55 17.02 -2.66
C THR A 46 19.24 15.77 -3.17
N THR A 47 20.51 15.62 -2.83
CA THR A 47 21.26 14.39 -3.11
C THR A 47 20.91 13.32 -2.10
N PHE A 48 20.22 12.26 -2.54
CA PHE A 48 19.98 11.09 -1.71
C PHE A 48 21.24 10.23 -1.55
N GLY A 49 21.58 9.93 -0.30
CA GLY A 49 22.57 8.92 0.05
C GLY A 49 21.95 7.52 0.19
N THR A 50 22.80 6.56 0.56
CA THR A 50 22.42 5.15 0.72
C THR A 50 21.33 4.95 1.78
N LEU A 51 21.36 5.72 2.87
CA LEU A 51 20.42 5.60 3.98
C LEU A 51 18.99 5.94 3.53
N GLU A 52 18.83 7.00 2.75
CA GLU A 52 17.55 7.50 2.28
C GLU A 52 16.90 6.52 1.30
N TYR A 53 17.71 5.89 0.43
CA TYR A 53 17.23 4.81 -0.45
C TYR A 53 16.76 3.60 0.34
N ILE A 54 17.49 3.19 1.39
CA ILE A 54 17.10 2.06 2.25
C ILE A 54 15.80 2.40 3.00
N LEU A 55 15.70 3.58 3.59
CA LEU A 55 14.49 4.01 4.32
C LEU A 55 13.27 4.01 3.40
N PHE A 56 13.39 4.56 2.20
CA PHE A 56 12.30 4.51 1.22
C PHE A 56 11.94 3.07 0.85
N GLY A 57 12.93 2.21 0.61
CA GLY A 57 12.72 0.80 0.31
C GLY A 57 11.97 0.05 1.42
N ILE A 58 12.29 0.34 2.69
CA ILE A 58 11.58 -0.22 3.85
C ILE A 58 10.13 0.26 3.88
N ILE A 59 9.89 1.56 3.73
CA ILE A 59 8.52 2.13 3.74
C ILE A 59 7.70 1.53 2.58
N PHE A 60 8.31 1.41 1.39
CA PHE A 60 7.70 0.77 0.24
C PHE A 60 7.36 -0.71 0.51
N ALA A 61 8.30 -1.49 1.05
CA ALA A 61 8.08 -2.89 1.37
C ALA A 61 6.93 -3.07 2.37
N VAL A 62 6.87 -2.23 3.40
CA VAL A 62 5.76 -2.23 4.38
C VAL A 62 4.42 -1.93 3.68
N ASN A 63 4.39 -0.96 2.76
CA ASN A 63 3.19 -0.64 1.98
C ASN A 63 2.74 -1.84 1.13
N VAL A 64 3.66 -2.50 0.44
CA VAL A 64 3.37 -3.69 -0.39
C VAL A 64 2.87 -4.87 0.46
N ILE A 65 3.50 -5.14 1.60
CA ILE A 65 3.06 -6.21 2.52
C ILE A 65 1.64 -5.94 3.00
N ALA A 66 1.32 -4.69 3.37
CA ALA A 66 -0.03 -4.32 3.79
C ALA A 66 -1.04 -4.42 2.64
N ALA A 67 -0.63 -4.11 1.41
CA ALA A 67 -1.45 -4.32 0.20
C ALA A 67 -1.78 -5.81 0.01
N LEU A 68 -0.77 -6.68 0.02
CA LEU A 68 -0.93 -8.12 -0.15
C LEU A 68 -1.77 -8.75 0.96
N ALA A 69 -1.50 -8.38 2.21
CA ALA A 69 -2.26 -8.85 3.37
C ALA A 69 -3.74 -8.51 3.22
N THR A 70 -4.06 -7.31 2.71
CA THR A 70 -5.45 -6.95 2.53
C THR A 70 -6.08 -7.62 1.31
N GLY A 71 -5.35 -7.73 0.18
CA GLY A 71 -5.83 -8.50 -0.96
C GLY A 71 -6.20 -9.93 -0.57
N TYR A 72 -5.38 -10.55 0.26
CA TYR A 72 -5.64 -11.87 0.83
C TYR A 72 -6.85 -11.88 1.77
N TYR A 73 -6.97 -10.89 2.67
CA TYR A 73 -8.13 -10.76 3.56
C TYR A 73 -9.45 -10.58 2.79
N VAL A 74 -9.45 -9.74 1.76
CA VAL A 74 -10.63 -9.49 0.92
C VAL A 74 -11.02 -10.77 0.19
N PHE A 75 -10.07 -11.46 -0.44
CA PHE A 75 -10.30 -12.73 -1.14
C PHE A 75 -10.94 -13.76 -0.22
N ILE A 76 -10.36 -13.95 0.97
CA ILE A 76 -10.90 -14.86 2.00
C ILE A 76 -12.31 -14.45 2.42
N SER A 77 -12.53 -13.18 2.75
CA SER A 77 -13.84 -12.69 3.21
C SER A 77 -14.95 -12.90 2.17
N HIS A 78 -14.65 -12.69 0.89
CA HIS A 78 -15.58 -12.95 -0.21
C HIS A 78 -15.84 -14.44 -0.40
N PHE A 79 -14.79 -15.27 -0.31
CA PHE A 79 -14.94 -16.72 -0.42
C PHE A 79 -15.86 -17.27 0.67
N PHE A 80 -15.63 -16.91 1.94
CA PHE A 80 -16.48 -17.35 3.05
C PHE A 80 -17.92 -16.84 2.95
N LYS A 81 -18.14 -15.59 2.53
CA LYS A 81 -19.50 -15.07 2.27
C LYS A 81 -20.22 -15.89 1.20
N LYS A 82 -19.52 -16.28 0.13
CA LYS A 82 -20.10 -17.05 -0.96
C LYS A 82 -20.46 -18.47 -0.54
N VAL A 83 -19.60 -19.12 0.26
CA VAL A 83 -19.85 -20.45 0.83
C VAL A 83 -21.04 -20.41 1.80
N TYR A 84 -21.10 -19.42 2.69
CA TYR A 84 -22.21 -19.29 3.64
C TYR A 84 -23.55 -19.08 2.94
N ALA A 85 -23.58 -18.25 1.89
CA ALA A 85 -24.77 -18.05 1.08
C ALA A 85 -25.23 -19.33 0.36
N TYR A 86 -24.31 -20.22 -0.02
CA TYR A 86 -24.63 -21.49 -0.68
C TYR A 86 -25.18 -22.56 0.28
N ILE A 87 -24.80 -22.52 1.56
CA ILE A 87 -25.24 -23.48 2.58
C ILE A 87 -26.64 -23.12 3.14
N HIS A 88 -27.04 -21.85 3.08
CA HIS A 88 -28.33 -21.36 3.59
C HIS A 88 -29.40 -21.12 2.52
N TYR A 89 -29.16 -21.58 1.29
CA TYR A 89 -30.17 -21.75 0.24
C TYR A 89 -30.52 -23.24 0.10
#